data_AF-A0A8E2FCA5-F1
#
_entry.id   AF-A0A8E2FCA5-F1
#
_cell.length_a   1.000
_cell.length_b   1.000
_cell.length_c   1.000
_cell.angle_alpha   90.00
_cell.angle_beta   90.00
_cell.angle_gamma   90.00
#
_symmetry.space_group_name_H-M   'P 1'
#
loop_
_entity.id
_entity.type
_entity.pdbx_description
1 polymer ?
#
loop_
_entity_poly.entity_id
_entity_poly.type
_entity_poly.pdbx_seq_one_letter_code
_entity_poly.pdbx_strand_id
1 'polypeptide(L)'
;MLDYWLTGLVVLAVALAATGFYRIYLHPLTKFPGPKLAALSHWYEAYYDVFKKGQYIFEIERMHQKYGPIVRIGPNELHILDSEYYNSLYN
;
A
#
# COMPACT_ATOMS: atom_id res chain seq x y z
N MET A 1 -20.69 31.30 -3.26
CA MET A 1 -19.51 31.03 -2.40
C MET A 1 -19.59 29.64 -1.77
N LEU A 2 -20.72 29.23 -1.18
CA LEU A 2 -20.95 27.86 -0.67
C LEU A 2 -20.88 26.78 -1.76
N ASP A 3 -21.34 27.06 -2.98
CA ASP A 3 -21.40 26.08 -4.07
C ASP A 3 -20.01 25.61 -4.52
N TYR A 4 -19.02 26.50 -4.53
CA TYR A 4 -17.65 26.16 -4.93
C TYR A 4 -16.98 25.21 -3.94
N TRP A 5 -17.20 25.40 -2.63
CA TRP A 5 -16.68 24.50 -1.60
C TRP A 5 -17.28 23.11 -1.71
N LEU A 6 -18.60 23.02 -1.92
CA LEU A 6 -19.28 21.74 -2.11
C LEU A 6 -18.77 21.03 -3.37
N THR A 7 -18.65 21.74 -4.49
CA THR A 7 -18.08 21.16 -5.72
C THR A 7 -16.64 20.68 -5.51
N GLY A 8 -15.81 21.45 -4.79
CA GLY A 8 -14.44 21.07 -4.48
C GLY A 8 -14.36 19.78 -3.64
N LEU A 9 -15.20 19.66 -2.61
CA LEU A 9 -15.27 18.45 -1.78
C LEU A 9 -15.73 17.23 -2.56
N VAL A 10 -16.73 17.38 -3.45
CA VAL A 10 -17.21 16.30 -4.31
C VAL A 10 -16.11 15.84 -5.27
N VAL A 11 -15.43 16.77 -5.94
CA VAL A 11 -14.31 16.44 -6.84
C VAL A 11 -13.19 15.72 -6.09
N LEU A 12 -12.82 16.20 -4.90
CA LEU A 12 -11.80 15.56 -4.07
C LEU A 12 -12.21 14.14 -3.69
N ALA A 13 -13.45 13.94 -3.23
CA ALA A 13 -13.97 12.64 -2.84
C ALA A 13 -13.94 11.65 -4.02
N VAL A 14 -14.39 12.07 -5.20
CA VAL A 14 -14.36 11.27 -6.43
C VAL A 14 -12.92 10.91 -6.81
N ALA A 15 -11.99 11.88 -6.77
CA ALA A 15 -10.59 11.64 -7.11
C ALA A 15 -9.93 10.64 -6.15
N LEU A 16 -10.21 10.74 -4.84
CA LEU A 16 -9.69 9.80 -3.83
C LEU A 16 -10.28 8.39 -4.02
N ALA A 17 -11.58 8.29 -4.28
CA ALA A 17 -12.25 7.02 -4.54
C ALA A 17 -11.72 6.35 -5.82
N ALA A 18 -11.58 7.11 -6.91
CA ALA A 18 -11.01 6.62 -8.17
C ALA A 18 -9.55 6.16 -7.99
N THR A 19 -8.74 6.92 -7.26
CA THR A 19 -7.35 6.55 -6.95
C THR A 19 -7.29 5.27 -6.12
N GLY A 20 -8.13 5.15 -5.09
CA GLY A 20 -8.19 3.96 -4.25
C GLY A 20 -8.63 2.72 -5.02
N PHE A 21 -9.63 2.86 -5.89
CA PHE A 21 -10.08 1.80 -6.78
C PHE A 21 -8.95 1.35 -7.71
N TYR A 22 -8.29 2.28 -8.39
CA TYR A 22 -7.15 1.97 -9.26
C TYR A 22 -6.05 1.23 -8.51
N ARG A 23 -5.65 1.71 -7.32
CA ARG A 23 -4.58 1.10 -6.51
C ARG A 23 -4.88 -0.34 -6.09
N ILE A 24 -6.13 -0.64 -5.74
CA ILE A 24 -6.53 -1.97 -5.26
C ILE A 24 -6.78 -2.95 -6.40
N TYR A 25 -7.34 -2.51 -7.53
CA TYR A 25 -7.85 -3.42 -8.56
C TYR A 25 -7.11 -3.38 -9.89
N LEU A 26 -6.55 -2.23 -10.28
CA LEU A 26 -5.98 -2.03 -11.61
C LEU A 26 -4.46 -1.80 -11.60
N HIS A 27 -3.87 -1.57 -10.42
CA HIS A 27 -2.45 -1.28 -10.31
C HIS A 27 -1.59 -2.48 -10.74
N PRO A 28 -0.44 -2.27 -11.41
CA PRO A 28 0.45 -3.37 -11.83
C PRO A 28 0.92 -4.29 -10.69
N LEU A 29 0.95 -3.78 -9.45
CA LEU A 29 1.34 -4.54 -8.25
C LEU A 29 0.21 -5.38 -7.65
N THR A 30 -1.00 -5.38 -8.22
CA THR A 30 -2.12 -6.20 -7.73
C THR A 30 -1.88 -7.70 -7.84
N LYS A 31 -0.94 -8.12 -8.71
CA LYS A 31 -0.48 -9.50 -8.82
C LYS A 31 0.30 -10.01 -7.60
N PHE A 32 0.78 -9.10 -6.74
CA PHE A 32 1.51 -9.46 -5.53
C PHE A 32 0.58 -9.45 -4.31
N PRO A 33 0.69 -10.44 -3.42
CA PRO A 33 -0.17 -10.54 -2.25
C PRO A 33 0.19 -9.47 -1.20
N GLY A 34 -0.78 -9.10 -0.35
CA GLY A 34 -0.56 -8.14 0.73
C GLY A 34 -1.87 -7.57 1.29
N PRO A 35 -1.84 -6.81 2.40
CA PRO A 35 -3.02 -6.15 2.93
C PRO A 35 -3.59 -5.10 1.97
N LYS A 36 -4.90 -5.15 1.70
CA LYS A 36 -5.56 -4.14 0.83
C LYS A 36 -5.45 -2.72 1.39
N LEU A 37 -5.41 -2.57 2.71
CA LEU A 37 -5.22 -1.26 3.36
C LEU A 37 -3.82 -0.69 3.09
N ALA A 38 -2.79 -1.53 3.07
CA ALA A 38 -1.44 -1.14 2.67
C ALA A 38 -1.37 -0.76 1.18
N ALA A 39 -2.08 -1.51 0.32
CA ALA A 39 -2.20 -1.16 -1.10
C ALA A 39 -2.97 0.17 -1.34
N LEU A 40 -3.88 0.55 -0.45
CA LEU A 40 -4.71 1.74 -0.60
C LEU A 40 -3.94 3.04 -0.34
N SER A 41 -3.15 3.10 0.73
CA SER A 41 -2.42 4.30 1.15
C SER A 41 -1.30 4.01 2.15
N HIS A 42 -0.33 4.93 2.25
CA HIS A 42 0.73 4.91 3.27
C HIS A 42 0.23 5.11 4.71
N TRP A 43 -1.07 5.37 4.93
CA TRP A 43 -1.63 5.43 6.28
C TRP A 43 -1.55 4.10 7.03
N TYR A 44 -1.46 2.98 6.30
CA TYR A 44 -1.24 1.68 6.93
C TYR A 44 0.12 1.64 7.63
N GLU A 45 1.20 1.96 6.93
CA GLU A 45 2.56 2.09 7.47
C GLU A 45 2.62 3.15 8.58
N ALA A 46 2.08 4.35 8.32
CA ALA A 46 2.08 5.44 9.30
C ALA A 46 1.36 5.06 10.60
N TYR A 47 0.33 4.21 10.55
CA TYR A 47 -0.29 3.66 11.74
C TYR A 47 0.71 2.89 12.62
N TYR A 48 1.49 2.00 12.02
CA TYR A 48 2.46 1.21 12.76
C TYR A 48 3.68 2.02 13.21
N ASP A 49 4.14 2.95 12.39
CA ASP A 49 5.32 3.74 12.73
C ASP A 49 5.02 4.84 13.73
N VAL A 50 3.98 5.64 13.48
CA VAL A 50 3.65 6.79 14.32
C VAL A 50 2.87 6.35 15.56
N PHE A 51 1.85 5.52 15.40
CA PHE A 51 0.94 5.18 16.50
C PHE A 51 1.30 3.88 17.23
N LYS A 52 2.02 2.96 16.58
CA LYS A 52 2.55 1.74 17.22
C LYS A 52 4.03 1.79 17.56
N LYS A 53 4.66 2.97 17.52
CA LYS A 53 6.05 3.19 17.95
C LYS A 53 7.08 2.43 17.08
N GLY A 54 7.01 2.59 15.76
CA GLY A 54 8.00 2.01 14.83
C GLY A 54 7.84 0.50 14.62
N GLN A 55 6.63 -0.04 14.76
CA GLN A 55 6.40 -1.49 14.69
C GLN A 55 6.19 -2.03 13.28
N TYR A 56 6.36 -1.21 12.24
CA TYR A 56 6.03 -1.65 10.89
C TYR A 56 6.93 -2.78 10.39
N ILE A 57 8.19 -2.83 10.80
CA ILE A 57 9.12 -3.91 10.43
C ILE A 57 8.64 -5.30 10.89
N PHE A 58 8.08 -5.40 12.10
CA PHE A 58 7.53 -6.65 12.63
C PHE A 58 6.22 -7.02 11.93
N GLU A 59 5.44 -6.01 11.55
CA GLU A 59 4.24 -6.21 10.76
C GLU A 59 4.60 -6.71 9.35
N ILE A 60 5.65 -6.20 8.72
CA ILE A 60 6.20 -6.71 7.45
C ILE A 60 6.66 -8.17 7.60
N GLU A 61 7.36 -8.51 8.68
CA GLU A 61 7.75 -9.90 8.97
C GLU A 61 6.51 -10.82 9.07
N ARG A 62 5.49 -10.40 9.82
CA ARG A 62 4.20 -11.11 9.91
C ARG A 62 3.51 -11.24 8.55
N MET A 63 3.62 -10.22 7.71
CA MET A 63 3.09 -10.28 6.35
C MET A 63 3.84 -11.31 5.50
N HIS A 64 5.16 -11.40 5.59
CA HIS A 64 5.94 -12.43 4.88
C HIS A 64 5.56 -13.84 5.33
N GLN A 65 5.36 -14.06 6.63
CA GLN A 65 4.87 -15.33 7.16
C GLN A 65 3.49 -15.71 6.60
N LYS A 66 2.64 -14.73 6.28
CA LYS A 66 1.27 -14.95 5.79
C LYS A 66 1.15 -15.04 4.26
N TYR A 67 1.87 -14.19 3.55
CA TYR A 67 1.69 -13.95 2.12
C TYR A 67 2.83 -14.49 1.26
N GLY A 68 3.97 -14.84 1.87
CA GLY A 68 5.13 -15.40 1.18
C GLY A 68 6.29 -14.40 0.99
N PRO A 69 7.27 -14.73 0.13
CA PRO A 69 8.55 -14.01 0.05
C PRO A 69 8.46 -12.63 -0.61
N ILE A 70 7.43 -12.34 -1.40
CA ILE A 70 7.24 -11.04 -2.04
C ILE A 70 5.87 -10.50 -1.65
N VAL A 71 5.86 -9.36 -0.95
CA VAL A 71 4.63 -8.80 -0.39
C VAL A 71 4.48 -7.34 -0.80
N ARG A 72 3.28 -6.93 -1.20
CA ARG A 72 2.93 -5.53 -1.39
C ARG A 72 2.65 -4.86 -0.04
N ILE A 73 3.58 -4.01 0.38
CA ILE A 73 3.53 -3.27 1.66
C ILE A 73 3.08 -1.82 1.48
N GLY A 74 2.89 -1.36 0.25
CA GLY A 74 2.40 0.00 -0.01
C GLY A 74 1.66 0.13 -1.34
N PRO A 75 1.14 1.33 -1.66
CA PRO A 75 0.51 1.59 -2.95
C PRO A 75 1.44 1.26 -4.12
N ASN A 76 2.71 1.62 -3.99
CA ASN A 76 3.73 1.49 -5.03
C ASN A 76 4.98 0.73 -4.54
N GLU A 77 4.83 -0.10 -3.52
CA GLU A 77 5.97 -0.69 -2.80
C GLU A 77 5.79 -2.18 -2.57
N LEU A 78 6.86 -2.92 -2.81
CA LEU A 78 7.01 -4.33 -2.49
C LEU A 78 8.14 -4.50 -1.50
N HIS A 79 7.96 -5.42 -0.56
CA HIS A 79 9.03 -5.94 0.26
C HIS A 79 9.36 -7.36 -0.20
N ILE A 80 10.66 -7.65 -0.34
CA ILE A 80 11.16 -8.91 -0.85
C ILE A 80 12.05 -9.53 0.24
N LEU A 81 11.68 -10.73 0.66
CA LEU A 81 12.38 -11.57 1.63
C LEU A 81 12.78 -12.87 0.93
N ASP A 82 13.58 -12.77 -0.12
CA ASP A 82 14.07 -13.91 -0.91
C ASP A 82 15.53 -13.68 -1.30
N SER A 83 16.41 -14.54 -0.80
CA SER A 83 17.84 -14.50 -1.10
C SER A 83 18.16 -14.94 -2.54
N GLU A 84 17.32 -15.76 -3.18
CA GLU A 84 17.50 -16.20 -4.56
C GLU A 84 16.99 -15.16 -5.56
N TYR A 85 15.88 -14.46 -5.24
CA TYR A 85 15.29 -13.45 -6.13
C TYR A 85 16.15 -12.19 -6.28
N TYR A 86 16.92 -11.80 -5.25
CA TYR A 86 17.86 -10.67 -5.31
C TYR A 86 18.86 -10.80 -6.46
N ASN A 87 19.37 -12.00 -6.72
CA ASN A 87 20.33 -12.25 -7.80
C ASN A 87 19.70 -12.21 -9.20
N SER A 88 18.37 -12.35 -9.32
CA SER A 88 17.66 -12.31 -10.61
C SER A 88 17.20 -10.92 -11.04
N LEU A 89 17.13 -9.96 -10.10
CA LEU A 89 16.71 -8.57 -10.35
C LEU A 89 17.88 -7.66 -10.75
N TYR A 90 19.11 -8.01 -10.33
CA TYR A 90 20.31 -7.18 -10.49
C TYR A 90 21.38 -7.77 -11.43
N ASN A 91 21.16 -8.96 -11.98
CA ASN A 91 21.98 -9.54 -13.07
C ASN A 91 21.20 -9.51 -14.38
#